data_AF-A0A6P1EHN8-F1
#
_entry.id   AF-A0A6P1EHN8-F1
#
_cell.length_a   1.000
_cell.length_b   1.000
_cell.length_c   1.000
_cell.angle_alpha   90.00
_cell.angle_beta   90.00
_cell.angle_gamma   90.00
#
_symmetry.space_group_name_H-M   'P 1'
#
loop_
_entity.id
_entity.type
_entity.pdbx_description
1 polymer ?
#
loop_
_entity_poly.entity_id
_entity_poly.type
_entity_poly.pdbx_seq_one_letter_code
_entity_poly.pdbx_strand_id
1 'polypeptide(L)'
;MSRVVSAGVSYFGKVPSRGDFVRAADNHQLLGWLDRWAGESVELLSQNPDWKRVYDDSPEIHYAFLGSRSKLVLCGHFLPSRDASQRRFPLLSAVRLEATEPLPFIGRSPLAMSNAWSGLSRMARQAFNDEDAGNALNELADARFSISTDPSAYNATFRDFLEGQTIGSMERLLRDAGHPDISLKNALLALGLLLQPVLGGGDVNVDRALVFPLVRDPLYRPLVAAFWLDIVACFVARGDFELAVLIRNDAAPSMLVGFNGADRHALRAVLDPAEAGDFLIRLQEAQWVEEYLHSDYNLNRLASYLDRDDLALSTARSLFGETFLGT
;
A
#
# COMPACT_ATOMS: atom_id res chain seq x y z
N MET A 1 -18.53 -16.55 10.93
CA MET A 1 -19.41 -16.15 9.80
C MET A 1 -18.76 -14.93 9.18
N SER A 2 -18.31 -15.03 7.92
CA SER A 2 -17.64 -13.92 7.23
C SER A 2 -18.54 -12.70 7.16
N ARG A 3 -18.13 -11.59 7.77
CA ARG A 3 -18.90 -10.33 7.74
C ARG A 3 -18.62 -9.59 6.44
N VAL A 4 -19.44 -9.85 5.42
CA VAL A 4 -19.42 -9.06 4.18
C VAL A 4 -20.19 -7.78 4.41
N VAL A 5 -19.56 -6.64 4.13
CA VAL A 5 -20.18 -5.31 4.19
C VAL A 5 -20.35 -4.75 2.79
N SER A 6 -21.44 -4.03 2.58
CA SER A 6 -21.63 -3.20 1.38
C SER A 6 -21.21 -1.77 1.74
N ALA A 7 -20.13 -1.29 1.13
CA ALA A 7 -19.52 -0.02 1.49
C ALA A 7 -19.69 1.01 0.37
N GLY A 8 -20.19 2.20 0.75
CA GLY A 8 -20.39 3.34 -0.13
C GLY A 8 -19.12 4.07 -0.49
N VAL A 9 -19.15 4.70 -1.66
CA VAL A 9 -18.06 5.53 -2.16
C VAL A 9 -18.37 7.00 -1.88
N SER A 10 -17.40 7.70 -1.31
CA SER A 10 -17.37 9.16 -1.31
C SER A 10 -16.22 9.63 -2.19
N TYR A 11 -16.39 10.75 -2.89
CA TYR A 11 -15.34 11.32 -3.73
C TYR A 11 -15.23 12.83 -3.55
N PHE A 12 -14.04 13.37 -3.83
CA PHE A 12 -13.74 14.79 -3.82
C PHE A 12 -12.56 15.07 -4.75
N GLY A 13 -12.62 16.16 -5.51
CA GLY A 13 -11.46 16.57 -6.29
C GLY A 13 -11.82 17.37 -7.53
N LYS A 14 -10.97 17.28 -8.56
CA LYS A 14 -11.15 17.95 -9.84
C LYS A 14 -11.23 16.97 -10.99
N VAL A 15 -11.98 17.35 -12.02
CA VAL A 15 -12.06 16.64 -13.30
C VAL A 15 -11.98 17.65 -14.45
N PRO A 16 -11.41 17.30 -15.61
CA PRO A 16 -11.17 18.25 -16.70
C PRO A 16 -12.43 18.95 -17.24
N SER A 17 -13.59 18.29 -17.18
CA SER A 17 -14.88 18.80 -17.68
C SER A 17 -15.60 19.76 -16.73
N ARG A 18 -15.06 20.05 -15.54
CA ARG A 18 -15.68 20.93 -14.54
C ARG A 18 -14.74 22.05 -14.13
N GLY A 19 -15.28 23.26 -13.92
CA GLY A 19 -14.50 24.44 -13.53
C GLY A 19 -14.14 24.51 -12.04
N ASP A 20 -14.93 23.85 -11.20
CA ASP A 20 -14.79 23.83 -9.74
C ASP A 20 -14.67 22.40 -9.20
N PHE A 21 -14.46 22.27 -7.89
CA PHE A 21 -14.41 20.99 -7.22
C PHE A 21 -15.71 20.21 -7.37
N VAL A 22 -15.57 18.92 -7.65
CA VAL A 22 -16.66 17.94 -7.62
C VAL A 22 -16.59 17.16 -6.31
N ARG A 23 -17.75 16.79 -5.76
CA ARG A 23 -17.81 16.07 -4.48
C ARG A 23 -19.09 15.26 -4.36
N ALA A 24 -18.99 14.15 -3.63
CA ALA A 24 -20.16 13.42 -3.16
C ALA A 24 -20.99 14.29 -2.17
N ALA A 25 -22.29 14.00 -2.07
CA ALA A 25 -23.21 14.76 -1.22
C ALA A 25 -23.03 14.46 0.28
N ASP A 26 -22.43 13.34 0.63
CA ASP A 26 -22.32 12.84 2.00
C ASP A 26 -20.88 12.90 2.57
N ASN A 27 -20.73 12.50 3.84
CA ASN A 27 -19.44 12.31 4.52
C ASN A 27 -18.50 13.53 4.52
N HIS A 28 -19.02 14.74 4.76
CA HIS A 28 -18.25 15.99 4.74
C HIS A 28 -16.96 15.98 5.57
N GLN A 29 -16.95 15.33 6.73
CA GLN A 29 -15.74 15.21 7.56
C GLN A 29 -14.64 14.41 6.86
N LEU A 30 -15.01 13.32 6.18
CA LEU A 30 -14.06 12.52 5.40
C LEU A 30 -13.55 13.33 4.20
N LEU A 31 -14.45 14.04 3.49
CA LEU A 31 -14.04 14.84 2.34
C LEU A 31 -13.09 15.97 2.74
N GLY A 32 -13.35 16.68 3.83
CA GLY A 32 -12.45 17.73 4.34
C GLY A 32 -11.11 17.17 4.86
N TRP A 33 -11.09 15.92 5.30
CA TRP A 33 -9.82 15.24 5.66
C TRP A 33 -9.01 14.85 4.42
N LEU A 34 -9.67 14.30 3.38
CA LEU A 34 -9.05 13.95 2.10
C LEU A 34 -8.50 15.19 1.39
N ASP A 35 -9.26 16.28 1.41
CA ASP A 35 -8.85 17.58 0.87
C ASP A 35 -7.54 18.07 1.52
N ARG A 36 -7.48 18.10 2.85
CA ARG A 36 -6.25 18.49 3.58
C ARG A 36 -5.09 17.56 3.30
N TRP A 37 -5.28 16.24 3.38
CA TRP A 37 -4.21 15.27 3.14
C TRP A 37 -3.59 15.42 1.74
N ALA A 38 -4.42 15.51 0.70
CA ALA A 38 -3.94 15.70 -0.66
C ALA A 38 -3.40 17.12 -0.90
N GLY A 39 -4.07 18.14 -0.37
CA GLY A 39 -3.68 19.54 -0.47
C GLY A 39 -2.29 19.81 0.12
N GLU A 40 -2.06 19.38 1.36
CA GLU A 40 -0.76 19.50 2.03
C GLU A 40 0.34 18.73 1.27
N SER A 41 0.01 17.57 0.69
CA SER A 41 0.97 16.77 -0.08
C SER A 41 1.34 17.42 -1.41
N VAL A 42 0.37 18.02 -2.10
CA VAL A 42 0.61 18.79 -3.34
C VAL A 42 1.34 20.09 -3.05
N GLU A 43 1.07 20.74 -1.91
CA GLU A 43 1.82 21.90 -1.45
C GLU A 43 3.30 21.55 -1.20
N LEU A 44 3.58 20.43 -0.51
CA LEU A 44 4.94 19.93 -0.35
C LEU A 44 5.60 19.59 -1.70
N LEU A 45 4.86 18.94 -2.61
CA LEU A 45 5.36 18.63 -3.94
C LEU A 45 5.71 19.91 -4.71
N SER A 46 4.95 20.99 -4.51
CA SER A 46 5.15 22.28 -5.21
C SER A 46 6.47 22.99 -4.91
N GLN A 47 7.22 22.52 -3.90
CA GLN A 47 8.58 22.96 -3.62
C GLN A 47 9.58 22.51 -4.70
N ASN A 48 9.27 21.45 -5.44
CA ASN A 48 10.02 21.03 -6.62
C ASN A 48 9.68 21.99 -7.80
N PRO A 49 10.65 22.65 -8.45
CA PRO A 49 10.39 23.52 -9.62
C PRO A 49 9.62 22.81 -10.75
N ASP A 50 9.83 21.50 -10.92
CA ASP A 50 9.21 20.67 -11.95
C ASP A 50 7.92 19.99 -11.48
N TRP A 51 7.38 20.37 -10.31
CA TRP A 51 6.27 19.66 -9.66
C TRP A 51 5.05 19.43 -10.55
N LYS A 52 4.74 20.36 -11.46
CA LYS A 52 3.59 20.24 -12.37
C LYS A 52 3.74 19.04 -13.29
N ARG A 53 4.95 18.86 -13.85
CA ARG A 53 5.28 17.73 -14.71
C ARG A 53 5.29 16.45 -13.88
N VAL A 54 5.95 16.46 -12.72
CA VAL A 54 5.99 15.31 -11.80
C VAL A 54 4.59 14.86 -11.39
N TYR A 55 3.70 15.79 -11.06
CA TYR A 55 2.32 15.52 -10.71
C TYR A 55 1.52 14.97 -11.90
N ASP A 56 1.63 15.59 -13.07
CA ASP A 56 0.89 15.16 -14.27
C ASP A 56 1.36 13.78 -14.78
N ASP A 57 2.65 13.47 -14.63
CA ASP A 57 3.27 12.19 -15.01
C ASP A 57 3.12 11.11 -13.92
N SER A 58 2.63 11.49 -12.73
CA SER A 58 2.51 10.54 -11.62
C SER A 58 1.52 9.42 -11.97
N PRO A 59 1.82 8.17 -11.60
CA PRO A 59 0.85 7.09 -11.74
C PRO A 59 -0.32 7.31 -10.79
N GLU A 60 -1.44 6.65 -11.09
CA GLU A 60 -2.52 6.56 -10.11
C GLU A 60 -2.10 5.73 -8.91
N ILE A 61 -2.64 6.07 -7.74
CA ILE A 61 -2.28 5.45 -6.48
C ILE A 61 -3.52 4.82 -5.86
N HIS A 62 -3.44 3.55 -5.49
CA HIS A 62 -4.39 2.98 -4.53
C HIS A 62 -3.87 3.26 -3.13
N TYR A 63 -4.76 3.66 -2.23
CA TYR A 63 -4.37 3.92 -0.85
C TYR A 63 -5.25 3.16 0.14
N ALA A 64 -4.69 2.89 1.31
CA ALA A 64 -5.42 2.50 2.49
C ALA A 64 -4.75 3.03 3.77
N PHE A 65 -5.58 3.30 4.78
CA PHE A 65 -5.17 3.65 6.14
C PHE A 65 -5.72 2.59 7.08
N LEU A 66 -4.82 1.96 7.82
CA LEU A 66 -5.08 0.76 8.62
C LEU A 66 -4.47 0.92 10.01
N GLY A 67 -5.29 0.89 11.07
CA GLY A 67 -4.75 0.88 12.44
C GLY A 67 -4.44 -0.53 12.93
N SER A 68 -3.38 -0.72 13.71
CA SER A 68 -3.13 -1.97 14.43
C SER A 68 -4.18 -2.21 15.53
N ARG A 69 -4.72 -1.12 16.12
CA ARG A 69 -5.78 -1.16 17.15
C ARG A 69 -7.10 -0.53 16.71
N SER A 70 -7.08 0.34 15.71
CA SER A 70 -8.29 0.96 15.16
C SER A 70 -9.00 0.02 14.19
N LYS A 71 -10.29 -0.23 14.44
CA LYS A 71 -11.15 -0.97 13.52
C LYS A 71 -11.50 -0.18 12.26
N LEU A 72 -11.34 1.14 12.31
CA LEU A 72 -11.65 2.00 11.19
C LEU A 72 -10.62 1.76 10.08
N VAL A 73 -11.13 1.39 8.92
CA VAL A 73 -10.34 1.23 7.71
C VAL A 73 -10.87 2.22 6.68
N LEU A 74 -9.93 2.93 6.07
CA LEU A 74 -10.21 3.76 4.92
C LEU A 74 -9.39 3.23 3.75
N CYS A 75 -10.00 2.98 2.61
CA CYS A 75 -9.27 2.70 1.38
C CYS A 75 -9.83 3.52 0.24
N GLY A 76 -9.04 3.71 -0.81
CA GLY A 76 -9.45 4.59 -1.88
C GLY A 76 -8.49 4.62 -3.05
N HIS A 77 -8.76 5.58 -3.92
CA HIS A 77 -8.00 5.78 -5.13
C HIS A 77 -7.73 7.27 -5.35
N PHE A 78 -6.48 7.56 -5.70
CA PHE A 78 -5.95 8.86 -6.03
C PHE A 78 -5.60 8.87 -7.52
N LEU A 79 -6.24 9.76 -8.27
CA LEU A 79 -5.96 10.03 -9.67
C LEU A 79 -5.42 11.47 -9.80
N PRO A 80 -4.15 11.67 -10.23
CA PRO A 80 -3.68 13.00 -10.60
C PRO A 80 -4.62 13.64 -11.61
N SER A 81 -5.09 14.86 -11.33
CA SER A 81 -6.15 15.50 -12.11
C SER A 81 -6.06 17.03 -12.09
N ARG A 82 -6.96 17.67 -12.85
CA ARG A 82 -7.07 19.11 -13.03
C ARG A 82 -8.50 19.50 -13.37
N ASP A 83 -8.85 20.76 -13.14
CA ASP A 83 -10.12 21.34 -13.62
C ASP A 83 -10.01 21.86 -15.05
N ALA A 84 -11.13 22.35 -15.59
CA ALA A 84 -11.20 22.99 -16.91
C ALA A 84 -10.22 24.18 -17.06
N SER A 85 -9.90 24.85 -15.95
CA SER A 85 -8.93 25.95 -15.86
C SER A 85 -7.48 25.47 -15.66
N GLN A 86 -7.20 24.17 -15.79
CA GLN A 86 -5.88 23.54 -15.64
C GLN A 86 -5.25 23.66 -14.24
N ARG A 87 -6.04 24.00 -13.21
CA ARG A 87 -5.58 24.00 -11.81
C ARG A 87 -5.54 22.56 -11.32
N ARG A 88 -4.34 22.10 -10.94
CA ARG A 88 -4.08 20.71 -10.52
C ARG A 88 -4.62 20.45 -9.11
N PHE A 89 -5.36 19.37 -8.97
CA PHE A 89 -5.77 18.78 -7.71
C PHE A 89 -6.34 17.38 -8.04
N PRO A 90 -6.04 16.35 -7.25
CA PRO A 90 -6.40 14.98 -7.62
C PRO A 90 -7.91 14.78 -7.59
N LEU A 91 -8.40 13.79 -8.32
CA LEU A 91 -9.69 13.16 -8.02
C LEU A 91 -9.44 12.05 -7.00
N LEU A 92 -10.02 12.20 -5.81
CA LEU A 92 -9.95 11.21 -4.73
C LEU A 92 -11.29 10.50 -4.62
N SER A 93 -11.24 9.20 -4.40
CA SER A 93 -12.40 8.40 -4.02
C SER A 93 -12.04 7.52 -2.84
N ALA A 94 -12.99 7.30 -1.95
CA ALA A 94 -12.76 6.60 -0.70
C ALA A 94 -13.96 5.74 -0.30
N VAL A 95 -13.64 4.61 0.32
CA VAL A 95 -14.56 3.66 0.92
C VAL A 95 -14.12 3.47 2.37
N ARG A 96 -15.08 3.57 3.28
CA ARG A 96 -14.86 3.36 4.72
C ARG A 96 -15.50 2.04 5.14
N LEU A 97 -14.78 1.25 5.94
CA LEU A 97 -15.27 0.01 6.51
C LEU A 97 -14.74 -0.19 7.94
N GLU A 98 -15.32 -1.14 8.65
CA GLU A 98 -14.86 -1.56 9.98
C GLU A 98 -14.35 -2.99 9.92
N ALA A 99 -13.05 -3.16 10.18
CA ALA A 99 -12.43 -4.47 10.36
C ALA A 99 -12.88 -5.11 11.68
N THR A 100 -13.24 -6.39 11.64
CA THR A 100 -13.60 -7.12 12.88
C THR A 100 -12.39 -7.29 13.79
N GLU A 101 -11.25 -7.64 13.18
CA GLU A 101 -9.96 -7.88 13.80
C GLU A 101 -8.89 -7.05 13.08
N PRO A 102 -8.59 -5.83 13.55
CA PRO A 102 -7.81 -4.85 12.79
C PRO A 102 -6.38 -5.33 12.49
N LEU A 103 -5.68 -5.86 13.49
CA LEU A 103 -4.31 -6.33 13.34
C LEU A 103 -4.20 -7.49 12.31
N PRO A 104 -4.95 -8.60 12.40
CA PRO A 104 -4.93 -9.62 11.36
C PRO A 104 -5.44 -9.13 9.99
N PHE A 105 -6.35 -8.15 9.98
CA PHE A 105 -6.86 -7.58 8.73
C PHE A 105 -5.79 -6.82 7.95
N ILE A 106 -4.78 -6.21 8.59
CA ILE A 106 -3.66 -5.55 7.89
C ILE A 106 -3.05 -6.46 6.83
N GLY A 107 -2.68 -7.69 7.21
CA GLY A 107 -2.05 -8.67 6.32
C GLY A 107 -2.97 -9.26 5.24
N ARG A 108 -4.29 -9.04 5.32
CA ARG A 108 -5.27 -9.49 4.31
C ARG A 108 -5.93 -8.35 3.55
N SER A 109 -5.68 -7.11 3.96
CA SER A 109 -6.31 -5.92 3.40
C SER A 109 -6.14 -5.77 1.89
N PRO A 110 -5.00 -6.11 1.24
CA PRO A 110 -4.90 -5.97 -0.21
C PRO A 110 -5.83 -6.91 -0.97
N LEU A 111 -6.05 -8.12 -0.44
CA LEU A 111 -7.00 -9.08 -1.01
C LEU A 111 -8.43 -8.57 -0.86
N ALA A 112 -8.77 -8.06 0.33
CA ALA A 112 -10.08 -7.53 0.63
C ALA A 112 -10.46 -6.31 -0.23
N MET A 113 -9.48 -5.45 -0.53
CA MET A 113 -9.70 -4.18 -1.21
C MET A 113 -9.49 -4.24 -2.73
N SER A 114 -8.94 -5.33 -3.26
CA SER A 114 -8.59 -5.50 -4.69
C SER A 114 -9.71 -5.09 -5.65
N ASN A 115 -10.93 -5.57 -5.41
CA ASN A 115 -12.11 -5.25 -6.22
C ASN A 115 -12.52 -3.78 -6.10
N ALA A 116 -12.49 -3.22 -4.88
CA ALA A 116 -12.81 -1.81 -4.65
C ALA A 116 -11.79 -0.91 -5.35
N TRP A 117 -10.49 -1.15 -5.17
CA TRP A 117 -9.43 -0.40 -5.84
C TRP A 117 -9.55 -0.43 -7.37
N SER A 118 -9.78 -1.60 -7.95
CA SER A 118 -9.94 -1.75 -9.40
C SER A 118 -11.18 -1.01 -9.92
N GLY A 119 -12.30 -1.12 -9.20
CA GLY A 119 -13.54 -0.42 -9.53
C GLY A 119 -13.39 1.10 -9.44
N LEU A 120 -12.82 1.61 -8.34
CA LEU A 120 -12.58 3.03 -8.12
C LEU A 120 -11.65 3.63 -9.20
N SER A 121 -10.58 2.92 -9.59
CA SER A 121 -9.69 3.37 -10.67
C SER A 121 -10.41 3.46 -12.01
N ARG A 122 -11.16 2.43 -12.40
CA ARG A 122 -11.94 2.45 -13.63
C ARG A 122 -12.90 3.65 -13.67
N MET A 123 -13.62 3.89 -12.58
CA MET A 123 -14.62 4.96 -12.51
C MET A 123 -14.00 6.35 -12.46
N ALA A 124 -12.87 6.52 -11.74
CA ALA A 124 -12.13 7.77 -11.73
C ALA A 124 -11.57 8.10 -13.12
N ARG A 125 -11.01 7.12 -13.84
CA ARG A 125 -10.56 7.29 -15.23
C ARG A 125 -11.69 7.69 -16.16
N GLN A 126 -12.88 7.11 -15.99
CA GLN A 126 -14.05 7.49 -16.78
C GLN A 126 -14.43 8.96 -16.52
N ALA A 127 -14.57 9.35 -15.25
CA ALA A 127 -14.87 10.75 -14.89
C ALA A 127 -13.80 11.75 -15.35
N PHE A 128 -12.53 11.32 -15.45
CA PHE A 128 -11.44 12.15 -15.96
C PHE A 128 -11.47 12.33 -17.49
N ASN A 129 -11.82 11.27 -18.23
CA ASN A 129 -11.77 11.28 -19.70
C ASN A 129 -13.07 11.79 -20.35
N ASP A 130 -14.20 11.73 -19.65
CA ASP A 130 -15.50 12.14 -20.19
C ASP A 130 -15.57 13.66 -20.43
N GLU A 131 -16.07 14.05 -21.61
CA GLU A 131 -16.33 15.46 -21.96
C GLU A 131 -17.31 16.14 -21.00
N ASP A 132 -18.28 15.37 -20.47
CA ASP A 132 -19.09 15.74 -19.31
C ASP A 132 -19.09 14.59 -18.29
N ALA A 133 -18.38 14.80 -17.18
CA ALA A 133 -18.24 13.80 -16.11
C ALA A 133 -19.53 13.56 -15.31
N GLY A 134 -20.66 14.25 -15.59
CA GLY A 134 -21.88 14.17 -14.78
C GLY A 134 -22.39 12.75 -14.53
N ASN A 135 -22.47 11.93 -15.59
CA ASN A 135 -22.92 10.54 -15.47
C ASN A 135 -21.90 9.68 -14.71
N ALA A 136 -20.61 9.78 -15.04
CA ALA A 136 -19.56 9.03 -14.36
C ALA A 136 -19.44 9.37 -12.87
N LEU A 137 -19.64 10.65 -12.50
CA LEU A 137 -19.64 11.10 -11.10
C LEU A 137 -20.88 10.61 -10.34
N ASN A 138 -22.04 10.52 -11.00
CA ASN A 138 -23.23 9.91 -10.41
C ASN A 138 -23.03 8.41 -10.20
N GLU A 139 -22.50 7.69 -11.19
CA GLU A 139 -22.12 6.29 -11.04
C GLU A 139 -21.16 6.11 -9.86
N LEU A 140 -20.14 6.98 -9.73
CA LEU A 140 -19.17 6.94 -8.63
C LEU A 140 -19.83 7.19 -7.27
N ALA A 141 -20.83 8.07 -7.17
CA ALA A 141 -21.60 8.29 -5.94
C ALA A 141 -22.45 7.06 -5.55
N ASP A 142 -23.05 6.42 -6.55
CA ASP A 142 -23.97 5.31 -6.35
C ASP A 142 -23.26 3.95 -6.16
N ALA A 143 -21.98 3.88 -6.52
CA ALA A 143 -21.17 2.67 -6.40
C ALA A 143 -21.15 2.12 -4.97
N ARG A 144 -21.27 0.80 -4.86
CA ARG A 144 -21.15 0.04 -3.61
C ARG A 144 -20.23 -1.15 -3.84
N PHE A 145 -19.31 -1.38 -2.91
CA PHE A 145 -18.41 -2.52 -2.95
C PHE A 145 -18.71 -3.49 -1.82
N SER A 146 -18.87 -4.77 -2.18
CA SER A 146 -18.99 -5.87 -1.22
C SER A 146 -17.61 -6.33 -0.78
N ILE A 147 -17.27 -6.12 0.48
CA ILE A 147 -15.95 -6.44 1.06
C ILE A 147 -16.15 -7.32 2.29
N SER A 148 -15.48 -8.47 2.37
CA SER A 148 -15.41 -9.20 3.65
C SER A 148 -14.42 -8.51 4.56
N THR A 149 -14.86 -8.13 5.77
CA THR A 149 -14.00 -7.51 6.78
C THR A 149 -13.43 -8.51 7.77
N ASP A 150 -13.78 -9.78 7.60
CA ASP A 150 -13.24 -10.93 8.34
C ASP A 150 -11.97 -11.44 7.61
N PRO A 151 -10.78 -11.38 8.25
CA PRO A 151 -9.53 -11.86 7.68
C PRO A 151 -9.57 -13.34 7.27
N SER A 152 -10.37 -14.16 7.97
CA SER A 152 -10.47 -15.60 7.70
C SER A 152 -11.01 -15.92 6.31
N ALA A 153 -11.79 -15.00 5.71
CA ALA A 153 -12.30 -15.12 4.36
C ALA A 153 -11.20 -15.21 3.28
N TYR A 154 -9.98 -14.74 3.60
CA TYR A 154 -8.86 -14.67 2.66
C TYR A 154 -7.73 -15.65 2.99
N ASN A 155 -7.80 -16.33 4.14
CA ASN A 155 -6.71 -17.16 4.63
C ASN A 155 -6.42 -18.39 3.75
N ALA A 156 -7.46 -19.00 3.16
CA ALA A 156 -7.26 -20.13 2.25
C ALA A 156 -6.50 -19.69 1.00
N THR A 157 -6.99 -18.67 0.29
CA THR A 157 -6.33 -18.12 -0.90
C THR A 157 -4.90 -17.67 -0.63
N PHE A 158 -4.66 -17.01 0.51
CA PHE A 158 -3.31 -16.58 0.87
C PHE A 158 -2.38 -17.75 1.19
N ARG A 159 -2.89 -18.80 1.86
CA ARG A 159 -2.11 -20.02 2.14
C ARG A 159 -1.75 -20.76 0.87
N ASP A 160 -2.72 -20.97 -0.03
CA ASP A 160 -2.50 -21.63 -1.32
C ASP A 160 -1.43 -20.90 -2.13
N PHE A 161 -1.40 -19.56 -2.06
CA PHE A 161 -0.34 -18.77 -2.66
C PHE A 161 1.03 -19.00 -2.03
N LEU A 162 1.15 -19.02 -0.69
CA LEU A 162 2.42 -19.26 -0.01
C LEU A 162 2.96 -20.67 -0.25
N GLU A 163 2.07 -21.66 -0.36
CA GLU A 163 2.43 -23.06 -0.65
C GLU A 163 2.77 -23.27 -2.13
N GLY A 164 2.09 -22.54 -3.03
CA GLY A 164 2.28 -22.64 -4.48
C GLY A 164 3.43 -21.81 -5.04
N GLN A 165 4.09 -20.99 -4.23
CA GLN A 165 5.23 -20.16 -4.63
C GLN A 165 6.49 -20.52 -3.84
N THR A 166 7.63 -20.44 -4.51
CA THR A 166 8.97 -20.51 -3.91
C THR A 166 9.67 -19.15 -3.97
N ILE A 167 10.77 -19.01 -3.20
CA ILE A 167 11.67 -17.85 -3.26
C ILE A 167 12.05 -17.52 -4.72
N GLY A 168 12.59 -18.48 -5.46
CA GLY A 168 13.06 -18.26 -6.83
C GLY A 168 11.92 -17.92 -7.81
N SER A 169 10.72 -18.47 -7.61
CA SER A 169 9.56 -18.14 -8.45
C SER A 169 9.04 -16.71 -8.21
N MET A 170 8.96 -16.28 -6.95
CA MET A 170 8.54 -14.94 -6.59
C MET A 170 9.55 -13.90 -7.07
N GLU A 171 10.85 -14.14 -6.86
CA GLU A 171 11.88 -13.23 -7.38
C GLU A 171 11.80 -13.07 -8.90
N ARG A 172 11.54 -14.15 -9.64
CA ARG A 172 11.37 -14.08 -11.10
C ARG A 172 10.19 -13.18 -11.48
N LEU A 173 9.05 -13.33 -10.83
CA LEU A 173 7.88 -12.49 -11.06
C LEU A 173 8.17 -11.00 -10.76
N LEU A 174 8.96 -10.71 -9.73
CA LEU A 174 9.36 -9.35 -9.37
C LEU A 174 10.38 -8.78 -10.37
N ARG A 175 11.36 -9.57 -10.81
CA ARG A 175 12.31 -9.18 -11.87
C ARG A 175 11.59 -8.85 -13.17
N ASP A 176 10.66 -9.71 -13.60
CA ASP A 176 9.84 -9.51 -14.80
C ASP A 176 8.92 -8.26 -14.68
N ALA A 177 8.58 -7.88 -13.45
CA ALA A 177 7.81 -6.67 -13.16
C ALA A 177 8.66 -5.39 -13.18
N GLY A 178 9.98 -5.47 -13.36
CA GLY A 178 10.86 -4.30 -13.41
C GLY A 178 11.68 -4.06 -12.13
N HIS A 179 11.82 -5.07 -11.28
CA HIS A 179 12.69 -5.03 -10.09
C HIS A 179 13.91 -5.96 -10.28
N PRO A 180 14.88 -5.62 -11.15
CA PRO A 180 15.92 -6.55 -11.60
C PRO A 180 16.85 -7.05 -10.47
N ASP A 181 17.14 -6.19 -9.49
CA ASP A 181 18.12 -6.45 -8.43
C ASP A 181 17.51 -7.05 -7.16
N ILE A 182 16.23 -7.47 -7.20
CA ILE A 182 15.56 -8.02 -6.04
C ILE A 182 16.20 -9.34 -5.59
N SER A 183 16.56 -9.39 -4.31
CA SER A 183 16.86 -10.60 -3.55
C SER A 183 15.85 -10.69 -2.40
N LEU A 184 15.02 -11.73 -2.39
CA LEU A 184 14.06 -11.96 -1.31
C LEU A 184 14.77 -12.32 -0.01
N LYS A 185 15.92 -13.00 -0.07
CA LYS A 185 16.77 -13.20 1.11
C LYS A 185 17.07 -11.86 1.76
N ASN A 186 17.66 -10.92 1.00
CA ASN A 186 18.10 -9.65 1.55
C ASN A 186 16.91 -8.79 1.99
N ALA A 187 15.83 -8.78 1.21
CA ALA A 187 14.61 -8.05 1.55
C ALA A 187 13.97 -8.55 2.85
N LEU A 188 13.87 -9.87 3.05
CA LEU A 188 13.31 -10.46 4.27
C LEU A 188 14.21 -10.17 5.49
N LEU A 189 15.51 -10.38 5.38
CA LEU A 189 16.44 -10.08 6.48
C LEU A 189 16.42 -8.59 6.84
N ALA A 190 16.44 -7.70 5.84
CA ALA A 190 16.35 -6.26 6.05
C ALA A 190 15.06 -5.88 6.74
N LEU A 191 13.92 -6.44 6.31
CA LEU A 191 12.62 -6.18 6.91
C LEU A 191 12.60 -6.57 8.39
N GLY A 192 13.16 -7.73 8.75
CA GLY A 192 13.28 -8.16 10.14
C GLY A 192 14.15 -7.23 10.97
N LEU A 193 15.34 -6.86 10.47
CA LEU A 193 16.27 -5.96 11.16
C LEU A 193 15.70 -4.54 11.33
N LEU A 194 15.06 -4.00 10.29
CA LEU A 194 14.49 -2.65 10.29
C LEU A 194 13.29 -2.54 11.23
N LEU A 195 12.49 -3.59 11.35
CA LEU A 195 11.27 -3.58 12.18
C LEU A 195 11.47 -4.11 13.60
N GLN A 196 12.62 -4.71 13.93
CA GLN A 196 12.92 -5.12 15.30
C GLN A 196 12.65 -4.03 16.37
N PRO A 197 13.02 -2.75 16.17
CA PRO A 197 12.71 -1.68 17.13
C PRO A 197 11.20 -1.49 17.38
N VAL A 198 10.37 -1.78 16.37
CA VAL A 198 8.89 -1.64 16.42
C VAL A 198 8.26 -2.67 17.38
N LEU A 199 8.89 -3.85 17.55
CA LEU A 199 8.41 -4.91 18.45
C LEU A 199 8.34 -4.50 19.92
N GLY A 200 9.14 -3.51 20.33
CA GLY A 200 9.17 -3.01 21.70
C GLY A 200 7.84 -2.39 22.14
N GLY A 201 6.98 -1.99 21.19
CA GLY A 201 5.65 -1.43 21.47
C GLY A 201 5.65 -0.08 22.20
N GLY A 202 6.82 0.54 22.40
CA GLY A 202 6.93 1.90 22.92
C GLY A 202 6.53 2.95 21.88
N ASP A 203 6.58 4.23 22.25
CA ASP A 203 6.40 5.38 21.36
C ASP A 203 7.57 5.49 20.37
N VAL A 204 7.68 4.51 19.46
CA VAL A 204 8.64 4.51 18.38
C VAL A 204 8.07 5.40 17.29
N ASN A 205 8.61 6.61 17.16
CA ASN A 205 8.29 7.44 16.01
C ASN A 205 9.07 6.93 14.79
N VAL A 206 8.34 6.46 13.78
CA VAL A 206 8.93 5.93 12.54
C VAL A 206 8.77 6.98 11.45
N ASP A 207 9.76 7.86 11.33
CA ASP A 207 9.79 8.96 10.35
C ASP A 207 10.24 8.53 8.94
N ARG A 208 10.15 7.24 8.62
CA ARG A 208 10.51 6.66 7.33
C ARG A 208 9.43 5.72 6.83
N ALA A 209 9.38 5.51 5.53
CA ALA A 209 8.49 4.56 4.90
C ALA A 209 9.28 3.43 4.22
N LEU A 210 8.70 2.23 4.22
CA LEU A 210 9.24 1.07 3.52
C LEU A 210 8.63 0.98 2.12
N VAL A 211 9.46 0.68 1.13
CA VAL A 211 9.01 0.44 -0.25
C VAL A 211 9.21 -1.04 -0.59
N PHE A 212 8.10 -1.68 -0.94
CA PHE A 212 8.02 -3.09 -1.29
C PHE A 212 7.82 -3.25 -2.80
N PRO A 213 8.61 -4.09 -3.48
CA PRO A 213 8.37 -4.42 -4.87
C PRO A 213 7.08 -5.23 -5.00
N LEU A 214 6.29 -4.92 -6.02
CA LEU A 214 5.11 -5.68 -6.38
C LEU A 214 5.23 -6.21 -7.81
N VAL A 215 4.42 -7.22 -8.10
CA VAL A 215 4.33 -7.83 -9.43
C VAL A 215 3.41 -7.04 -10.36
N ARG A 216 3.67 -7.17 -11.67
CA ARG A 216 2.88 -6.51 -12.70
C ARG A 216 1.52 -7.17 -12.93
N ASP A 217 1.41 -8.48 -12.75
CA ASP A 217 0.13 -9.18 -12.94
C ASP A 217 -0.91 -8.73 -11.90
N PRO A 218 -2.05 -8.15 -12.31
CA PRO A 218 -3.08 -7.68 -11.38
C PRO A 218 -3.72 -8.79 -10.54
N LEU A 219 -3.66 -10.06 -10.94
CA LEU A 219 -4.18 -11.19 -10.15
C LEU A 219 -3.23 -11.54 -8.99
N TYR A 220 -1.92 -11.52 -9.23
CA TYR A 220 -0.92 -11.81 -8.19
C TYR A 220 -0.58 -10.60 -7.32
N ARG A 221 -0.76 -9.38 -7.82
CA ARG A 221 -0.36 -8.16 -7.10
C ARG A 221 -0.96 -8.05 -5.69
N PRO A 222 -2.27 -8.31 -5.46
CA PRO A 222 -2.83 -8.32 -4.12
C PRO A 222 -2.23 -9.39 -3.20
N LEU A 223 -1.85 -10.55 -3.73
CA LEU A 223 -1.22 -11.63 -2.95
C LEU A 223 0.20 -11.26 -2.50
N VAL A 224 0.97 -10.65 -3.39
CA VAL A 224 2.33 -10.17 -3.08
C VAL A 224 2.27 -8.99 -2.09
N ALA A 225 1.33 -8.06 -2.27
CA ALA A 225 1.11 -6.98 -1.30
C ALA A 225 0.69 -7.54 0.07
N ALA A 226 -0.20 -8.55 0.09
CA ALA A 226 -0.62 -9.22 1.32
C ALA A 226 0.54 -9.97 1.99
N PHE A 227 1.46 -10.57 1.24
CA PHE A 227 2.67 -11.20 1.79
C PHE A 227 3.53 -10.20 2.57
N TRP A 228 3.79 -9.03 1.99
CA TRP A 228 4.55 -7.98 2.67
C TRP A 228 3.83 -7.46 3.91
N LEU A 229 2.52 -7.18 3.81
CA LEU A 229 1.74 -6.69 4.96
C LEU A 229 1.54 -7.76 6.04
N ASP A 230 1.51 -9.04 5.70
CA ASP A 230 1.45 -10.14 6.67
C ASP A 230 2.69 -10.15 7.57
N ILE A 231 3.87 -9.90 6.99
CA ILE A 231 5.11 -9.79 7.75
C ILE A 231 5.10 -8.51 8.60
N VAL A 232 4.78 -7.35 8.00
CA VAL A 232 4.72 -6.06 8.71
C VAL A 232 3.74 -6.12 9.89
N ALA A 233 2.57 -6.74 9.70
CA ALA A 233 1.54 -6.87 10.74
C ALA A 233 2.07 -7.54 12.01
N CYS A 234 3.00 -8.49 11.90
CA CYS A 234 3.59 -9.14 13.07
C CYS A 234 4.43 -8.19 13.93
N PHE A 235 5.06 -7.17 13.34
CA PHE A 235 5.90 -6.22 14.07
C PHE A 235 5.10 -5.13 14.77
N VAL A 236 3.97 -4.72 14.19
CA VAL A 236 3.12 -3.65 14.73
C VAL A 236 2.10 -4.15 15.76
N ALA A 237 2.15 -5.44 16.13
CA ALA A 237 1.19 -6.09 17.02
C ALA A 237 1.14 -5.50 18.43
N ARG A 238 2.27 -4.99 18.93
CA ARG A 238 2.39 -4.49 20.31
C ARG A 238 2.13 -2.98 20.44
N GLY A 239 2.35 -2.21 19.38
CA GLY A 239 2.13 -0.76 19.36
C GLY A 239 0.75 -0.34 18.84
N ASP A 240 0.50 0.96 18.87
CA ASP A 240 -0.67 1.61 18.25
C ASP A 240 -0.20 2.36 16.99
N PHE A 241 -0.11 1.62 15.89
CA PHE A 241 0.39 2.15 14.62
C PHE A 241 -0.78 2.38 13.67
N GLU A 242 -0.74 3.50 12.95
CA GLU A 242 -1.59 3.73 11.80
C GLU A 242 -0.74 3.57 10.54
N LEU A 243 -1.01 2.55 9.75
CA LEU A 243 -0.28 2.30 8.50
C LEU A 243 -0.93 3.05 7.35
N ALA A 244 -0.12 3.75 6.55
CA ALA A 244 -0.49 4.18 5.21
C ALA A 244 0.06 3.19 4.19
N VAL A 245 -0.82 2.52 3.46
CA VAL A 245 -0.48 1.62 2.36
C VAL A 245 -0.78 2.34 1.06
N LEU A 246 0.27 2.69 0.29
CA LEU A 246 0.15 3.44 -0.97
C LEU A 246 0.75 2.61 -2.11
N ILE A 247 -0.08 2.10 -3.01
CA ILE A 247 0.32 1.28 -4.15
C ILE A 247 0.42 2.15 -5.40
N ARG A 248 1.63 2.27 -5.94
CA ARG A 248 1.92 2.96 -7.21
C ARG A 248 1.68 1.99 -8.36
N ASN A 249 0.76 2.34 -9.25
CA ASN A 249 0.44 1.54 -10.43
C ASN A 249 1.20 2.05 -11.67
N ASP A 250 2.53 2.06 -11.61
CA ASP A 250 3.39 2.39 -12.76
C ASP A 250 3.91 1.12 -13.47
N ALA A 251 4.90 1.28 -14.36
CA ALA A 251 5.51 0.17 -15.09
C ALA A 251 6.22 -0.86 -14.17
N ALA A 252 6.69 -0.42 -13.00
CA ALA A 252 7.36 -1.24 -12.00
C ALA A 252 6.62 -1.12 -10.65
N PRO A 253 5.45 -1.78 -10.50
CA PRO A 253 4.56 -1.55 -9.37
C PRO A 253 5.26 -1.72 -8.03
N SER A 254 4.94 -0.82 -7.10
CA SER A 254 5.52 -0.83 -5.76
C SER A 254 4.47 -0.43 -4.73
N MET A 255 4.60 -0.94 -3.51
CA MET A 255 3.79 -0.55 -2.37
C MET A 255 4.67 0.19 -1.37
N LEU A 256 4.28 1.39 -1.01
CA LEU A 256 4.84 2.11 0.12
C LEU A 256 4.02 1.82 1.37
N VAL A 257 4.69 1.58 2.49
CA VAL A 257 4.09 1.50 3.83
C VAL A 257 4.73 2.53 4.75
N GLY A 258 3.96 3.55 5.13
CA GLY A 258 4.28 4.47 6.22
C GLY A 258 3.61 4.03 7.52
N PHE A 259 4.12 4.49 8.66
CA PHE A 259 3.70 4.06 10.01
C PHE A 259 2.98 5.15 10.82
N ASN A 260 2.81 6.35 10.23
CA ASN A 260 2.27 7.56 10.86
C ASN A 260 0.94 8.01 10.23
N GLY A 261 0.09 7.05 9.85
CA GLY A 261 -1.23 7.29 9.29
C GLY A 261 -1.17 8.09 7.99
N ALA A 262 -2.10 9.03 7.81
CA ALA A 262 -2.15 9.90 6.63
C ALA A 262 -1.11 11.02 6.64
N ASP A 263 0.15 10.62 6.71
CA ASP A 263 1.28 11.50 6.57
C ASP A 263 1.38 12.04 5.14
N ARG A 264 1.44 13.38 5.03
CA ARG A 264 1.64 14.10 3.76
C ARG A 264 3.00 13.81 3.13
N HIS A 265 4.03 13.51 3.93
CA HIS A 265 5.36 13.17 3.41
C HIS A 265 5.32 11.83 2.67
N ALA A 266 4.53 10.87 3.16
CA ALA A 266 4.30 9.60 2.47
C ALA A 266 3.66 9.81 1.09
N LEU A 267 2.56 10.56 0.99
CA LEU A 267 1.92 10.81 -0.31
C LEU A 267 2.82 11.62 -1.24
N ARG A 268 3.52 12.66 -0.74
CA ARG A 268 4.51 13.39 -1.55
C ARG A 268 5.61 12.47 -2.08
N ALA A 269 6.16 11.59 -1.25
CA ALA A 269 7.22 10.65 -1.63
C ALA A 269 6.74 9.59 -2.63
N VAL A 270 5.45 9.23 -2.60
CA VAL A 270 4.84 8.36 -3.62
C VAL A 270 4.65 9.09 -4.96
N LEU A 271 4.34 10.38 -4.94
CA LEU A 271 4.23 11.19 -6.17
C LEU A 271 5.61 11.46 -6.79
N ASP A 272 6.61 11.78 -5.96
CA ASP A 272 7.99 12.05 -6.37
C ASP A 272 9.00 11.19 -5.59
N PRO A 273 9.17 9.90 -5.96
CA PRO A 273 10.09 9.01 -5.25
C PRO A 273 11.57 9.34 -5.46
N ALA A 274 11.90 10.10 -6.50
CA ALA A 274 13.28 10.47 -6.82
C ALA A 274 13.81 11.49 -5.81
N GLU A 275 12.96 12.44 -5.41
CA GLU A 275 13.29 13.49 -4.45
C GLU A 275 12.98 13.10 -2.99
N ALA A 276 12.66 11.83 -2.72
CA ALA A 276 12.29 11.37 -1.38
C ALA A 276 13.48 11.10 -0.45
N GLY A 277 14.70 10.98 -0.99
CA GLY A 277 15.92 10.79 -0.22
C GLY A 277 15.81 9.67 0.82
N ASP A 278 16.32 9.93 2.03
CA ASP A 278 16.36 8.97 3.14
C ASP A 278 14.99 8.60 3.74
N PHE A 279 13.92 9.30 3.34
CA PHE A 279 12.57 8.98 3.82
C PHE A 279 12.10 7.61 3.33
N LEU A 280 12.51 7.19 2.12
CA LEU A 280 12.15 5.89 1.55
C LEU A 280 13.27 4.88 1.74
N ILE A 281 12.97 3.79 2.44
CA ILE A 281 13.85 2.62 2.50
C ILE A 281 13.33 1.58 1.52
N ARG A 282 14.13 1.29 0.48
CA ARG A 282 13.79 0.34 -0.59
C ARG A 282 14.33 -1.03 -0.24
N LEU A 283 13.46 -2.04 -0.17
CA LEU A 283 13.91 -3.40 0.14
C LEU A 283 14.71 -4.05 -1.01
N GLN A 284 14.65 -3.51 -2.23
CA GLN A 284 15.52 -3.94 -3.31
C GLN A 284 17.00 -3.56 -3.06
N GLU A 285 17.25 -2.53 -2.25
CA GLU A 285 18.58 -1.99 -1.95
C GLU A 285 19.11 -2.51 -0.60
N ALA A 286 18.77 -3.76 -0.27
CA ALA A 286 19.02 -4.38 1.03
C ALA A 286 20.37 -5.11 1.15
N GLN A 287 21.36 -4.84 0.29
CA GLN A 287 22.64 -5.57 0.29
C GLN A 287 23.46 -5.37 1.59
N TRP A 288 23.21 -4.27 2.32
CA TRP A 288 23.85 -3.97 3.60
C TRP A 288 23.60 -5.02 4.68
N VAL A 289 22.57 -5.87 4.55
CA VAL A 289 22.28 -6.93 5.54
C VAL A 289 23.37 -7.98 5.64
N GLU A 290 24.16 -8.17 4.58
CA GLU A 290 25.26 -9.14 4.52
C GLU A 290 26.31 -8.84 5.61
N GLU A 291 26.49 -7.56 5.99
CA GLU A 291 27.40 -7.14 7.06
C GLU A 291 26.98 -7.67 8.44
N TYR A 292 25.69 -7.93 8.65
CA TYR A 292 25.11 -8.37 9.93
C TYR A 292 25.08 -9.90 10.08
N LEU A 293 25.23 -10.66 8.98
CA LEU A 293 25.16 -12.13 8.98
C LEU A 293 26.27 -12.81 9.78
N HIS A 294 27.45 -12.19 9.85
CA HIS A 294 28.59 -12.78 10.56
C HIS A 294 28.47 -12.68 12.07
N SER A 295 27.68 -11.73 12.57
CA SER A 295 27.51 -11.46 14.00
C SER A 295 26.34 -12.20 14.65
N ASP A 296 25.40 -12.74 13.87
CA ASP A 296 24.18 -13.38 14.39
C ASP A 296 23.96 -14.77 13.78
N TYR A 297 24.07 -15.81 14.63
CA TYR A 297 23.90 -17.20 14.24
C TYR A 297 22.50 -17.52 13.70
N ASN A 298 21.45 -16.97 14.32
CA ASN A 298 20.07 -17.23 13.90
C ASN A 298 19.79 -16.56 12.55
N LEU A 299 20.31 -15.34 12.36
CA LEU A 299 20.22 -14.62 11.10
C LEU A 299 20.96 -15.36 9.97
N ASN A 300 22.16 -15.88 10.24
CA ASN A 300 22.93 -16.67 9.29
C ASN A 300 22.21 -17.97 8.91
N ARG A 301 21.63 -18.66 9.90
CA ARG A 301 20.82 -19.85 9.65
C ARG A 301 19.63 -19.54 8.74
N LEU A 302 18.88 -18.48 9.01
CA LEU A 302 17.76 -18.05 8.15
C LEU A 302 18.25 -17.74 6.73
N ALA A 303 19.33 -16.96 6.59
CA ALA A 303 19.94 -16.61 5.31
C ALA A 303 20.27 -17.85 4.47
N SER A 304 20.89 -18.87 5.09
CA SER A 304 21.26 -20.12 4.43
C SER A 304 20.06 -20.89 3.84
N TYR A 305 18.87 -20.80 4.47
CA TYR A 305 17.66 -21.38 3.91
C TYR A 305 17.10 -20.52 2.78
N LEU A 306 17.11 -19.19 2.94
CA LEU A 306 16.59 -18.25 1.94
C LEU A 306 17.42 -18.20 0.66
N ASP A 307 18.69 -18.65 0.67
CA ASP A 307 19.51 -18.85 -0.53
C ASP A 307 18.99 -19.98 -1.45
N ARG A 308 18.01 -20.76 -1.01
CA ARG A 308 17.42 -21.85 -1.79
C ARG A 308 16.23 -21.39 -2.62
N ASP A 309 16.40 -21.35 -3.94
CA ASP A 309 15.33 -21.00 -4.89
C ASP A 309 14.08 -21.87 -4.80
N ASP A 310 14.23 -23.14 -4.39
CA ASP A 310 13.15 -24.12 -4.26
C ASP A 310 12.40 -24.03 -2.93
N LEU A 311 12.84 -23.17 -1.99
CA LEU A 311 12.19 -23.00 -0.70
C LEU A 311 10.80 -22.37 -0.88
N ALA A 312 9.77 -23.06 -0.40
CA ALA A 312 8.40 -22.54 -0.39
C ALA A 312 8.30 -21.26 0.44
N LEU A 313 7.48 -20.30 0.00
CA LEU A 313 7.29 -19.04 0.75
C LEU A 313 6.64 -19.29 2.12
N SER A 314 5.79 -20.32 2.23
CA SER A 314 5.22 -20.75 3.52
C SER A 314 6.31 -21.15 4.52
N THR A 315 7.33 -21.91 4.08
CA THR A 315 8.48 -22.30 4.90
C THR A 315 9.36 -21.11 5.23
N ALA A 316 9.67 -20.25 4.25
CA ALA A 316 10.44 -19.03 4.46
C ALA A 316 9.78 -18.12 5.51
N ARG A 317 8.44 -17.98 5.44
CA ARG A 317 7.65 -17.19 6.38
C ARG A 317 7.66 -17.75 7.80
N SER A 318 7.65 -19.07 7.95
CA SER A 318 7.78 -19.76 9.25
C SER A 318 9.15 -19.52 9.86
N LEU A 319 10.23 -19.78 9.11
CA LEU A 319 11.61 -19.58 9.56
C LEU A 319 11.89 -18.12 9.94
N PHE A 320 11.31 -17.17 9.19
CA PHE A 320 11.37 -15.76 9.53
C PHE A 320 10.73 -15.47 10.90
N GLY A 321 9.55 -16.05 11.17
CA GLY A 321 8.86 -15.93 12.46
C GLY A 321 9.69 -16.50 13.61
N GLU A 322 10.27 -17.67 13.43
CA GLU A 322 11.14 -18.30 14.43
C GLU A 322 12.36 -17.41 14.76
N THR A 323 12.93 -16.77 13.73
CA THR A 323 14.15 -15.96 13.85
C THR A 323 13.91 -14.61 14.51
N PHE A 324 12.86 -13.88 14.11
CA PHE A 324 12.64 -12.49 14.55
C PHE A 324 11.56 -12.34 15.63
N LEU A 325 10.61 -13.26 15.69
CA LEU A 325 9.41 -13.14 16.53
C LEU A 325 9.34 -14.22 17.63
N GLY A 326 10.12 -15.29 17.51
CA GLY A 326 10.08 -16.43 18.43
C GLY A 326 8.79 -17.24 18.34
N THR A 327 8.15 -17.25 17.17
CA THR A 327 6.89 -17.94 16.86
C THR A 327 7.10 -19.05 15.86
#